data_AF-A0ABD6J5G8-F1
#
_entry.id   AF-A0ABD6J5G8-F1
#
_cell.length_a   1.000
_cell.length_b   1.000
_cell.length_c   1.000
_cell.angle_alpha   90.00
_cell.angle_beta   90.00
_cell.angle_gamma   90.00
#
_symmetry.space_group_name_H-M   'P 1'
#
loop_
_entity.id
_entity.type
_entity.pdbx_description
1 polymer ?
#
loop_
_entity_poly.entity_id
_entity_poly.type
_entity_poly.pdbx_seq_one_letter_code
_entity_poly.pdbx_strand_id
1 'polypeptide(L)' 'MLEELYHVEQFKDGKIDVTNISRYKAEIEAQNYLLSIKKLYNTSEEEILETKANLQYWKEKLENERKKNYL' A
#
# COMPACT_ATOMS: atom_id res chain seq x y z
N MET A 1 13.39 3.26 -4.18
CA MET A 1 12.64 2.02 -4.48
C MET A 1 11.39 2.36 -5.30
N LEU A 2 10.80 1.43 -6.06
CA LEU A 2 9.64 1.72 -6.94
C LEU A 2 8.38 2.12 -6.15
N GLU A 3 8.22 1.55 -4.97
CA GLU A 3 7.19 1.93 -3.99
C GLU A 3 7.28 3.40 -3.56
N GLU A 4 8.48 3.87 -3.22
CA GLU A 4 8.71 5.26 -2.81
C GLU A 4 8.39 6.26 -3.94
N LEU A 5 8.68 5.90 -5.20
CA LEU A 5 8.29 6.71 -6.35
C LEU A 5 6.77 6.82 -6.48
N TYR A 6 6.06 5.71 -6.27
CA TYR A 6 4.60 5.69 -6.28
C TYR A 6 4.00 6.52 -5.14
N HIS A 7 4.59 6.48 -3.94
CA HIS A 7 4.17 7.34 -2.83
C HIS A 7 4.38 8.83 -3.11
N VAL A 8 5.45 9.20 -3.82
CA VAL A 8 5.66 10.59 -4.27
C VAL A 8 4.55 11.03 -5.23
N GLU A 9 4.10 10.15 -6.14
CA GLU A 9 2.96 10.43 -7.02
C GLU A 9 1.66 10.58 -6.22
N GLN A 10 1.38 9.66 -5.29
CA GLN A 10 0.19 9.74 -4.43
C GLN A 10 0.16 11.02 -3.58
N PHE A 11 1.34 11.48 -3.11
CA PHE A 11 1.46 12.75 -2.39
C PHE A 11 1.17 13.95 -3.29
N LYS A 12 1.71 13.96 -4.52
CA LYS A 12 1.42 15.00 -5.52
C LYS A 12 -0.06 15.09 -5.88
N ASP A 13 -0.74 13.94 -5.92
CA ASP A 13 -2.17 13.84 -6.22
C ASP A 13 -3.08 14.17 -5.01
N GLY A 14 -2.51 14.47 -3.83
CA GLY A 14 -3.27 14.77 -2.63
C GLY A 14 -4.05 13.57 -2.06
N LYS A 15 -3.67 12.32 -2.42
CA LYS A 15 -4.31 11.09 -1.93
C LYS A 15 -3.97 10.76 -0.48
N ILE A 16 -2.91 11.36 0.05
CA ILE A 16 -2.41 11.16 1.41
C ILE A 16 -2.73 12.42 2.22
N ASP A 17 -3.56 12.27 3.25
CA ASP A 17 -3.74 13.27 4.30
C ASP A 17 -2.95 12.88 5.57
N VAL A 18 -3.12 13.61 6.67
CA VAL A 18 -2.41 13.32 7.94
C VAL A 18 -3.03 12.16 8.75
N THR A 19 -4.07 11.50 8.24
CA THR A 19 -4.75 10.41 8.95
C THR A 19 -4.13 9.06 8.65
N ASN A 20 -4.21 8.15 9.63
CA ASN A 20 -3.84 6.75 9.44
C ASN A 20 -4.66 6.08 8.33
N ILE A 21 -5.92 6.48 8.13
CA ILE A 21 -6.80 5.90 7.13
C ILE A 21 -6.30 6.18 5.72
N SER A 22 -5.96 7.42 5.38
CA SER A 22 -5.45 7.75 4.05
C SER A 22 -4.08 7.09 3.81
N ARG A 23 -3.21 7.08 4.82
CA ARG A 23 -1.92 6.39 4.77
C ARG A 23 -2.10 4.91 4.45
N TYR A 24 -2.93 4.19 5.20
CA TYR A 24 -3.13 2.75 4.97
C TYR A 24 -3.77 2.46 3.60
N LYS A 25 -4.64 3.35 3.10
CA LYS A 25 -5.17 3.23 1.73
C LYS A 25 -4.06 3.42 0.68
N ALA A 26 -3.18 4.40 0.87
CA ALA A 26 -2.08 4.66 -0.06
C ALA A 26 -1.10 3.48 -0.11
N GLU A 27 -0.76 2.91 1.04
CA GLU A 27 0.02 1.68 1.15
C GLU A 27 -0.63 0.51 0.38
N ILE A 28 -1.93 0.27 0.60
CA ILE A 28 -2.67 -0.78 -0.13
C ILE A 28 -2.63 -0.56 -1.65
N GLU A 29 -2.80 0.68 -2.10
CA GLU A 29 -2.73 1.04 -3.52
C GLU A 29 -1.33 0.78 -4.09
N ALA A 30 -0.27 1.15 -3.35
CA ALA A 30 1.12 0.90 -3.73
C ALA A 30 1.44 -0.59 -3.85
N GLN A 31 1.06 -1.41 -2.86
CA GLN A 31 1.29 -2.85 -2.91
C GLN A 31 0.51 -3.52 -4.06
N ASN A 32 -0.73 -3.08 -4.34
CA ASN A 32 -1.48 -3.56 -5.50
C ASN A 32 -0.81 -3.16 -6.82
N TYR A 33 -0.28 -1.94 -6.90
CA TYR A 33 0.46 -1.47 -8.07
C TYR A 33 1.68 -2.35 -8.33
N LEU A 34 2.53 -2.58 -7.32
CA LEU A 34 3.70 -3.46 -7.42
C LEU A 34 3.32 -4.87 -7.92
N LEU A 35 2.24 -5.45 -7.38
CA LEU A 35 1.74 -6.75 -7.83
C LEU A 35 1.24 -6.74 -9.29
N SER A 36 0.74 -5.60 -9.78
CA SER A 36 0.25 -5.47 -11.17
C SER A 36 1.39 -5.42 -12.19
N ILE A 37 2.54 -4.85 -11.81
CA ILE A 37 3.70 -4.66 -12.70
C ILE A 37 4.80 -5.71 -12.51
N LYS A 38 4.68 -6.62 -11.54
CA LYS A 38 5.70 -7.65 -11.21
C LYS A 38 6.24 -8.43 -12.42
N LYS A 39 5.40 -8.68 -13.43
CA LYS A 39 5.81 -9.39 -14.67
C LYS A 39 6.69 -8.52 -15.56
N LEU A 40 6.46 -7.20 -15.58
CA LEU A 40 7.23 -6.26 -16.38
C LEU A 40 8.64 -6.07 -15.82
N TYR A 41 8.78 -6.15 -14.50
CA TYR A 41 10.05 -5.93 -13.79
C TYR A 41 10.77 -7.23 -13.41
N ASN A 42 10.26 -8.40 -13.81
CA ASN A 42 10.79 -9.71 -13.41
C ASN A 42 11.04 -9.82 -11.90
N THR A 43 10.13 -9.26 -11.09
CA THR A 43 10.22 -9.26 -9.63
C THR A 43 10.32 -10.69 -9.11
N SER A 44 11.21 -10.93 -8.14
CA SER A 44 11.45 -12.26 -7.60
C SER A 44 10.24 -12.81 -6.86
N GLU A 45 10.16 -14.13 -6.73
CA GLU A 45 9.08 -14.78 -5.98
C GLU A 45 9.06 -14.37 -4.50
N GLU A 46 10.25 -14.16 -3.91
CA GLU A 46 10.43 -13.67 -2.55
C GLU A 46 9.84 -12.27 -2.38
N GLU A 47 10.20 -11.32 -3.25
CA GLU A 47 9.63 -9.96 -3.24
C GLU A 47 8.11 -9.97 -3.47
N ILE A 48 7.60 -10.86 -4.33
CA ILE A 48 6.15 -11.02 -4.53
C ILE A 48 5.45 -11.52 -3.26
N LEU A 49 6.08 -12.44 -2.52
CA LEU A 49 5.54 -12.93 -1.25
C LEU A 49 5.54 -11.84 -0.17
N GLU A 50 6.63 -11.06 -0.09
CA GLU A 50 6.71 -9.91 0.81
C GLU A 50 5.66 -8.85 0.48
N THR A 51 5.51 -8.50 -0.80
CA THR A 51 4.48 -7.56 -1.28
C THR A 51 3.07 -8.02 -0.89
N LYS A 52 2.79 -9.33 -0.99
CA LYS A 52 1.49 -9.91 -0.56
C LYS A 52 1.30 -9.85 0.95
N ALA A 53 2.35 -10.12 1.73
CA ALA A 53 2.30 -10.04 3.19
C ALA A 53 2.03 -8.59 3.64
N ASN A 54 2.73 -7.62 3.03
CA ASN A 54 2.53 -6.20 3.29
C ASN A 54 1.11 -5.74 2.91
N LEU A 55 0.60 -6.17 1.74
CA LEU A 55 -0.78 -5.91 1.34
C LEU A 55 -1.80 -6.40 2.38
N GLN A 56 -1.61 -7.61 2.90
CA GLN A 56 -2.49 -8.18 3.93
C GLN A 56 -2.39 -7.38 5.24
N TYR A 57 -1.18 -7.08 5.69
CA TYR A 57 -0.93 -6.29 6.89
C TYR A 57 -1.62 -4.93 6.84
N TRP A 58 -1.52 -4.20 5.72
CA TRP A 58 -2.14 -2.88 5.59
C TRP A 58 -3.67 -2.94 5.53
N LYS A 59 -4.24 -3.98 4.91
CA LYS A 59 -5.69 -4.23 4.96
C LYS A 59 -6.17 -4.43 6.40
N GLU A 60 -5.46 -5.22 7.19
CA GLU A 60 -5.80 -5.45 8.60
C GLU A 60 -5.67 -4.17 9.44
N LYS A 61 -4.62 -3.36 9.22
CA LYS A 61 -4.49 -2.04 9.87
C LYS A 61 -5.65 -1.12 9.52
N LEU A 62 -6.08 -1.07 8.26
CA LEU A 62 -7.21 -0.26 7.83
C LEU A 62 -8.52 -0.72 8.48
N GLU A 63 -8.78 -2.02 8.55
CA GLU A 63 -9.97 -2.54 9.24
C GLU A 63 -9.97 -2.21 10.72
N ASN A 64 -8.83 -2.39 11.40
CA ASN A 64 -8.70 -2.09 12.82
C ASN A 64 -8.89 -0.59 13.11
N GLU A 65 -8.33 0.28 12.27
CA GLU A 65 -8.48 1.73 12.40
C GLU A 65 -9.93 2.16 12.16
N ARG A 66 -10.62 1.55 11.20
CA ARG A 66 -12.07 1.77 11.00
C ARG A 66 -12.85 1.38 12.25
N LYS A 67 -12.64 0.18 12.79
CA LYS A 67 -13.34 -0.30 13.99
C LYS A 67 -13.13 0.61 15.21
N LYS A 68 -11.94 1.17 15.39
CA LYS A 68 -11.66 2.15 16.47
C LYS A 68 -12.43 3.46 16.32
N ASN A 69 -12.68 3.91 15.09
CA ASN A 69 -13.43 5.15 14.84
C ASN A 69 -14.96 4.98 14.89
N TYR A 70 -15.45 3.74 15.02
CA TYR A 70 -16.87 3.43 15.24
C TYR A 70 -17.22 3.16 16.72
N LEU A 71 -16.25 3.31 17.62
CA LEU A 71 -16.40 3.28 19.08
C LEU A 71 -16.28 4.71 19.64
#